data_AF-A0A1D4I524-F1
#
_entry.id   AF-A0A1D4I524-F1
#
_cell.length_a   1.000
_cell.length_b   1.000
_cell.length_c   1.000
_cell.angle_alpha   90.00
_cell.angle_beta   90.00
_cell.angle_gamma   90.00
#
_symmetry.space_group_name_H-M   'P 1'
#
loop_
_entity.id
_entity.type
_entity.pdbx_description
1 polymer ?
#
loop_
_entity_poly.entity_id
_entity_poly.type
_entity_poly.pdbx_seq_one_letter_code
_entity_poly.pdbx_strand_id
1 'polypeptide(L)' 'MNNEMKDAIFWKPGFIPVYFIVALLHFLFFYFYIRTDNYSIYLWTIFLIALGIASINYNANRKN' A
#
# COMPACT_ATOMS: atom_id res chain seq x y z
N MET A 1 -11.00 -2.95 20.29
CA MET A 1 -10.59 -2.27 19.04
C MET A 1 -11.50 -1.07 18.86
N ASN A 2 -10.92 0.14 18.90
CA ASN A 2 -11.65 1.40 19.03
C ASN A 2 -12.47 1.67 17.76
N ASN A 3 -13.67 2.23 17.89
CA ASN A 3 -14.59 2.46 16.77
C ASN A 3 -13.97 3.33 15.65
N GLU A 4 -12.97 4.14 15.98
CA GLU A 4 -12.27 5.04 15.05
C GLU A 4 -11.43 4.33 13.97
N MET A 5 -10.79 3.18 14.30
CA MET A 5 -10.01 2.42 13.31
C MET A 5 -10.88 1.71 12.27
N LYS A 6 -12.19 1.56 12.54
CA LYS A 6 -13.12 0.90 11.62
C LYS A 6 -13.53 1.79 10.45
N ASP A 7 -13.50 3.11 10.64
CA ASP A 7 -13.94 4.13 9.67
C ASP A 7 -12.78 4.74 8.88
N ALA A 8 -11.55 4.56 9.36
CA ALA A 8 -10.34 5.00 8.68
C ALA A 8 -10.23 4.41 7.26
N ILE A 9 -10.11 5.31 6.28
CA ILE A 9 -10.04 4.98 4.84
C ILE A 9 -8.91 4.01 4.53
N PHE A 10 -7.76 4.16 5.21
CA PHE A 10 -6.58 3.31 5.02
C PHE A 10 -6.83 1.82 5.26
N TRP A 11 -7.78 1.49 6.14
CA TRP A 11 -8.09 0.10 6.50
C TRP A 11 -9.33 -0.43 5.79
N LYS A 12 -9.94 0.34 4.88
CA LYS A 12 -11.10 -0.13 4.13
C LYS A 12 -10.67 -1.23 3.15
N PRO A 13 -11.41 -2.35 3.08
CA PRO A 13 -11.05 -3.47 2.22
C PRO A 13 -11.00 -3.10 0.74
N GLY A 14 -11.85 -2.16 0.30
CA GLY A 14 -11.83 -1.64 -1.07
C GLY A 14 -10.58 -0.82 -1.43
N PHE A 15 -9.81 -0.38 -0.44
CA PHE A 15 -8.56 0.38 -0.65
C PHE A 15 -7.32 -0.54 -0.76
N ILE A 16 -7.45 -1.82 -0.39
CA ILE A 16 -6.35 -2.80 -0.48
C ILE A 16 -5.75 -2.87 -1.90
N PRO A 17 -6.54 -3.00 -2.99
CA PRO A 17 -5.99 -3.06 -4.34
C PRO A 17 -5.25 -1.78 -4.74
N VAL A 18 -5.66 -0.63 -4.19
CA VAL A 18 -5.09 0.68 -4.51
C VAL A 18 -3.62 0.75 -4.11
N TYR A 19 -3.23 0.18 -2.97
CA TYR A 19 -1.82 0.15 -2.54
C TYR A 19 -0.91 -0.53 -3.55
N PHE A 20 -1.34 -1.68 -4.09
CA PHE A 20 -0.54 -2.44 -5.05
C PHE A 20 -0.51 -1.77 -6.42
N ILE A 21 -1.63 -1.18 -6.86
CA ILE A 21 -1.69 -0.42 -8.12
C ILE A 21 -0.76 0.80 -8.05
N VAL A 22 -0.82 1.56 -6.95
CA VAL A 22 0.04 2.74 -6.77
C VAL A 22 1.49 2.34 -6.65
N ALA A 23 1.82 1.25 -5.92
CA ALA A 23 3.19 0.73 -5.86
C ALA A 23 3.74 0.35 -7.24
N LEU A 24 2.93 -0.35 -8.04
CA LEU A 24 3.29 -0.74 -9.40
C LEU A 24 3.50 0.49 -10.29
N LEU A 25 2.53 1.43 -10.31
CA LEU A 25 2.62 2.65 -11.11
C LEU A 25 3.81 3.52 -10.71
N HIS A 26 4.05 3.68 -9.40
CA HIS A 26 5.19 4.41 -8.88
C HIS A 26 6.51 3.79 -9.36
N PHE A 27 6.66 2.48 -9.18
CA PHE A 27 7.84 1.77 -9.66
C PHE A 27 8.00 1.91 -11.18
N LEU A 28 6.93 1.70 -11.95
CA LEU A 28 6.98 1.75 -13.40
C LEU A 28 7.37 3.15 -13.91
N PHE A 29 6.78 4.19 -13.31
CA PHE A 29 7.06 5.57 -13.67
C PHE A 29 8.51 5.97 -13.37
N PHE A 30 8.99 5.71 -12.16
CA PHE A 30 10.34 6.14 -11.80
C PHE A 30 11.43 5.28 -12.43
N TYR A 31 11.24 3.96 -12.47
CA TYR A 31 12.26 3.04 -12.98
C TYR A 31 12.32 3.04 -14.52
N PHE A 32 11.18 2.99 -15.22
CA PHE A 32 11.18 2.89 -16.68
C PHE A 32 11.09 4.24 -17.39
N TYR A 33 10.23 5.14 -16.91
CA TYR A 33 10.00 6.41 -17.59
C TYR A 33 11.07 7.45 -17.24
N ILE A 34 11.30 7.70 -15.95
CA ILE A 34 12.33 8.66 -15.50
C ILE A 34 13.75 8.05 -15.57
N ARG A 35 13.87 6.72 -15.46
CA ARG A 35 15.16 5.99 -15.41
C ARG A 35 16.08 6.49 -14.30
N THR A 36 15.50 6.83 -13.16
CA THR A 36 16.27 7.24 -12.00
C THR A 36 16.80 6.01 -11.26
N ASP A 37 18.04 6.09 -10.80
CA ASP A 37 18.75 5.08 -10.01
C ASP A 37 18.60 5.31 -8.50
N ASN A 38 17.71 6.22 -8.09
CA ASN A 38 17.61 6.64 -6.70
C ASN A 38 16.97 5.54 -5.85
N TYR A 39 17.72 5.03 -4.87
CA TYR A 39 17.26 4.01 -3.92
C TYR A 39 15.93 4.35 -3.21
N SER A 40 15.61 5.64 -3.10
CA SER A 40 14.36 6.12 -2.51
C SER A 40 13.10 5.54 -3.18
N ILE A 41 13.17 5.20 -4.47
CA ILE A 41 12.02 4.65 -5.22
C ILE A 41 11.63 3.27 -4.67
N TYR A 42 12.63 2.44 -4.39
CA TYR A 42 12.43 1.10 -3.85
C TYR A 42 11.88 1.20 -2.42
N LEU A 43 12.36 2.15 -1.61
CA LEU A 43 11.85 2.37 -0.25
C LEU A 43 10.36 2.71 -0.27
N TRP A 44 9.94 3.65 -1.10
CA TRP A 44 8.51 4.01 -1.26
C TRP A 44 7.66 2.86 -1.79
N THR A 45 8.19 2.11 -2.76
CA THR A 45 7.49 0.96 -3.34
C THR A 45 7.28 -0.15 -2.30
N ILE A 46 8.32 -0.48 -1.53
CA ILE A 46 8.26 -1.48 -0.45
C ILE A 46 7.32 -1.02 0.66
N PHE A 47 7.34 0.26 1.02
CA PHE A 47 6.43 0.83 2.01
C PHE A 47 4.96 0.65 1.61
N LEU A 48 4.61 0.94 0.35
CA LEU A 48 3.24 0.74 -0.16
C LEU A 48 2.83 -0.73 -0.18
N ILE A 49 3.74 -1.63 -0.54
CA ILE A 49 3.50 -3.09 -0.49
C ILE A 49 3.25 -3.54 0.95
N ALA A 50 4.07 -3.09 1.90
CA ALA A 50 3.93 -3.41 3.31
C ALA A 50 2.60 -2.89 3.87
N LEU A 51 2.18 -1.69 3.47
CA LEU A 51 0.88 -1.11 3.86
C LEU A 51 -0.30 -1.93 3.31
N GLY A 52 -0.20 -2.42 2.08
CA GLY A 52 -1.17 -3.35 1.49
C GLY A 52 -1.29 -4.64 2.29
N ILE A 53 -0.16 -5.27 2.62
CA ILE A 53 -0.13 -6.50 3.44
C ILE A 53 -0.69 -6.26 4.85
N ALA A 54 -0.30 -5.15 5.48
CA ALA A 54 -0.85 -4.77 6.79
C ALA A 54 -2.37 -4.59 6.73
N SER A 55 -2.89 -3.97 5.66
CA SER A 55 -4.33 -3.78 5.46
C SER A 55 -5.07 -5.10 5.25
N ILE A 56 -4.46 -6.06 4.53
CA ILE A 56 -4.98 -7.43 4.41
C ILE A 56 -5.05 -8.11 5.78
N ASN A 57 -3.95 -8.09 6.55
CA ASN A 57 -3.90 -8.73 7.88
C ASN A 57 -4.91 -8.11 8.85
N TYR A 58 -5.03 -6.79 8.84
CA TYR A 58 -6.02 -6.09 9.66
C TYR A 58 -7.46 -6.50 9.31
N ASN A 59 -7.79 -6.56 8.01
CA ASN A 59 -9.12 -6.96 7.58
C ASN A 59 -9.40 -8.45 7.81
N ALA A 60 -8.40 -9.33 7.69
CA ALA A 60 -8.53 -10.75 8.01
C ALA A 60 -8.85 -10.96 9.50
N ASN A 61 -8.12 -10.28 10.39
CA ASN A 61 -8.35 -10.34 11.84
C ASN A 61 -9.65 -9.66 12.31
N ARG A 62 -10.22 -8.76 11.50
CA ARG A 62 -11.54 -8.15 11.77
C ARG A 62 -12.71 -9.06 11.36
N LYS A 63 -12.47 -10.00 10.45
CA LYS A 63 -13.50 -10.88 9.87
C LYS A 63 -13.65 -12.20 10.64
N ASN A 64 -12.60 -12.62 11.35
CA ASN A 64 -12.63 -13.67 12.38
C ASN A 64 -13.13 -13.10 13.72
#